data_AF-A0A165X5K0-F1
#
_entry.id   AF-A0A165X5K0-F1
#
_cell.length_a   1.000
_cell.length_b   1.000
_cell.length_c   1.000
_cell.angle_alpha   90.00
_cell.angle_beta   90.00
_cell.angle_gamma   90.00
#
_symmetry.space_group_name_H-M   'P 1'
#
loop_
_entity.id
_entity.type
_entity.pdbx_description
1 polymer ?
#
loop_
_entity_poly.entity_id
_entity_poly.type
_entity_poly.pdbx_seq_one_letter_code
_entity_poly.pdbx_strand_id
1 'polypeptide(L)'
;MSIEEKMSKLVKEVQDLKPKMKEEYFPKAEGIIKNIPIECSLHELAIQNQKKRNANPNKIHPIQVKRGQIYNALIGENIGSELCENHLVLILQNDTGNMFADTVNVLTIKGDGNNINETFHVKLTNNDMYYGKLDKDPSRINVTEILTIDKARLDKRVGKIKNELFKEINKKVKNQLGLK
;
A
#
# COMPACT_ATOMS: atom_id res chain seq x y z
N MET A 1 29.15 -5.25 17.80
CA MET A 1 28.16 -6.01 18.58
C MET A 1 27.85 -7.31 17.88
N SER A 2 27.94 -8.44 18.59
CA SER A 2 27.47 -9.75 18.11
C SER A 2 25.95 -9.73 17.89
N ILE A 3 25.41 -10.74 17.21
CA ILE A 3 23.95 -10.89 17.05
C ILE A 3 23.29 -11.01 18.43
N GLU A 4 23.89 -11.76 19.34
CA GLU A 4 23.41 -11.95 20.71
C GLU A 4 23.35 -10.63 21.49
N GLU A 5 24.38 -9.79 21.39
CA GLU A 5 24.40 -8.47 22.04
C GLU A 5 23.31 -7.54 21.47
N LYS A 6 23.06 -7.59 20.16
CA LYS A 6 21.98 -6.80 19.53
C LYS A 6 20.60 -7.28 19.97
N MET A 7 20.40 -8.58 20.06
CA MET A 7 19.16 -9.18 20.53
C MET A 7 18.89 -8.86 22.00
N SER A 8 19.91 -8.96 22.86
CA SER A 8 19.79 -8.59 24.27
C SER A 8 19.38 -7.12 24.45
N LYS A 9 19.98 -6.21 23.65
CA LYS A 9 19.58 -4.80 23.63
C LYS A 9 18.10 -4.63 23.24
N LEU A 10 17.63 -5.30 22.19
CA LEU A 10 16.25 -5.20 21.73
C LEU A 10 15.26 -5.72 22.78
N VAL A 11 15.56 -6.84 23.42
CA VAL A 11 14.73 -7.40 24.50
C VAL A 11 14.62 -6.42 25.66
N LYS A 12 15.72 -5.77 26.04
CA LYS A 12 15.72 -4.75 27.09
C LYS A 12 14.82 -3.56 26.72
N GLU A 13 14.93 -3.06 25.49
CA GLU A 13 14.09 -1.95 25.00
C GLU A 13 12.59 -2.31 25.07
N VAL A 14 12.20 -3.55 24.74
CA VAL A 14 10.82 -4.02 24.86
C VAL A 14 10.39 -4.14 26.32
N GLN A 15 11.27 -4.63 27.21
CA GLN A 15 10.98 -4.73 28.64
C GLN A 15 10.74 -3.35 29.28
N ASP A 16 11.49 -2.34 28.84
CA ASP A 16 11.36 -0.95 29.31
C ASP A 16 10.01 -0.31 28.93
N LEU A 17 9.22 -0.91 28.01
CA LEU A 17 7.87 -0.48 27.67
C LEU A 17 6.82 -0.90 28.71
N LYS A 18 7.09 -1.91 29.55
CA LYS A 18 6.15 -2.47 30.53
C LYS A 18 5.36 -1.42 31.35
N PRO A 19 5.96 -0.37 31.94
CA PRO A 19 5.21 0.62 32.72
C PRO A 19 4.23 1.48 31.89
N LYS A 20 4.36 1.48 30.55
CA LYS A 20 3.51 2.25 29.63
C LYS A 20 2.44 1.39 28.94
N MET A 21 2.44 0.07 29.17
CA MET A 21 1.55 -0.87 28.51
C MET A 21 0.26 -1.06 29.33
N LYS A 22 -0.88 -1.06 28.64
CA LYS A 22 -2.17 -1.52 29.16
C LYS A 22 -2.51 -2.89 28.55
N GLU A 23 -3.34 -3.66 29.24
CA GLU A 23 -3.78 -4.98 28.78
C GLU A 23 -4.40 -4.93 27.36
N GLU A 24 -5.21 -3.91 27.09
CA GLU A 24 -5.83 -3.67 25.78
C GLU A 24 -4.83 -3.44 24.63
N TYR A 25 -3.57 -3.09 24.91
CA TYR A 25 -2.55 -2.83 23.90
C TYR A 25 -1.84 -4.08 23.42
N PHE A 26 -1.86 -5.16 24.21
CA PHE A 26 -1.09 -6.37 23.91
C PHE A 26 -1.45 -7.02 22.57
N PRO A 27 -2.73 -7.18 22.19
CA PRO A 27 -3.07 -7.74 20.88
C PRO A 27 -2.46 -6.95 19.72
N LYS A 28 -2.48 -5.61 19.81
CA LYS A 28 -1.89 -4.74 18.78
C LYS A 28 -0.37 -4.80 18.79
N ALA A 29 0.26 -4.79 19.97
CA ALA A 29 1.70 -4.88 20.11
C ALA A 29 2.24 -6.22 19.58
N GLU A 30 1.55 -7.33 19.82
CA GLU A 30 1.89 -8.63 19.25
C GLU A 30 1.83 -8.63 17.72
N GLY A 31 0.81 -8.00 17.13
CA GLY A 31 0.70 -7.85 15.67
C GLY A 31 1.89 -7.09 15.09
N ILE A 32 2.26 -5.95 15.71
CA ILE A 32 3.44 -5.16 15.32
C ILE A 32 4.71 -6.01 15.40
N ILE A 33 4.92 -6.74 16.49
CA ILE A 33 6.11 -7.58 16.67
C ILE A 33 6.18 -8.70 15.62
N LYS A 34 5.06 -9.37 15.34
CA LYS A 34 4.97 -10.42 14.31
C LYS A 34 5.30 -9.88 12.91
N ASN A 35 5.00 -8.62 12.63
CA ASN A 35 5.26 -7.98 11.34
C ASN A 35 6.69 -7.41 11.18
N ILE A 36 7.49 -7.31 12.25
CA ILE A 36 8.88 -6.80 12.18
C ILE A 36 9.71 -7.46 11.06
N PRO A 37 9.77 -8.81 10.94
CA PRO A 37 10.61 -9.44 9.92
C PRO A 37 10.23 -9.04 8.50
N ILE A 38 8.92 -8.93 8.24
CA ILE A 38 8.39 -8.58 6.92
C ILE A 38 8.70 -7.11 6.60
N GLU A 39 8.48 -6.21 7.56
CA GLU A 39 8.82 -4.79 7.40
C GLU A 39 10.32 -4.57 7.19
N CYS A 40 11.19 -5.31 7.90
CA CYS A 40 12.63 -5.30 7.66
C CYS A 40 13.01 -5.80 6.26
N SER A 41 12.39 -6.89 5.79
CA SER A 41 12.64 -7.43 4.45
C SER A 41 12.20 -6.45 3.35
N LEU A 42 11.06 -5.79 3.53
CA LEU A 42 10.57 -4.77 2.61
C LEU A 42 11.49 -3.55 2.60
N HIS A 43 11.98 -3.13 3.76
CA HIS A 43 12.95 -2.03 3.87
C HIS A 43 14.26 -2.35 3.15
N GLU A 44 14.77 -3.58 3.28
CA GLU A 44 15.95 -4.02 2.56
C GLU A 44 15.72 -3.97 1.03
N LEU A 45 14.58 -4.50 0.56
CA LEU A 45 14.20 -4.46 -0.85
C LEU A 45 14.12 -3.01 -1.36
N ALA A 46 13.56 -2.09 -0.58
CA ALA A 46 13.50 -0.66 -0.92
C ALA A 46 14.90 -0.07 -1.11
N ILE A 47 15.84 -0.34 -0.19
CA ILE A 47 17.24 0.11 -0.31
C ILE A 47 17.89 -0.47 -1.58
N GLN A 48 17.66 -1.75 -1.87
CA GLN A 48 18.19 -2.39 -3.07
C GLN A 48 17.63 -1.73 -4.35
N ASN A 49 16.33 -1.41 -4.35
CA ASN A 49 15.69 -0.73 -5.48
C ASN A 49 16.23 0.69 -5.69
N GLN A 50 16.44 1.44 -4.62
CA GLN A 50 17.07 2.76 -4.66
C GLN A 50 18.49 2.70 -5.25
N LYS A 51 19.30 1.72 -4.83
CA LYS A 51 20.64 1.50 -5.39
C LYS A 51 20.58 1.20 -6.89
N LYS A 52 19.69 0.29 -7.31
CA LYS A 52 19.48 -0.04 -8.74
C LYS A 52 19.04 1.19 -9.55
N ARG A 53 18.12 1.99 -9.00
CA ARG A 53 17.67 3.24 -9.63
C ARG A 53 18.81 4.24 -9.77
N ASN A 54 19.61 4.44 -8.72
CA ASN A 54 20.73 5.38 -8.74
C ASN A 54 21.84 4.95 -9.71
N ALA A 55 22.06 3.65 -9.88
CA ALA A 55 23.00 3.09 -10.85
C ALA A 55 22.48 3.17 -12.30
N ASN A 56 21.17 3.26 -12.52
CA ASN A 56 20.59 3.41 -13.85
C ASN A 56 20.93 4.82 -14.42
N PRO A 57 21.52 4.92 -15.63
CA PRO A 57 21.87 6.22 -16.24
C PRO A 57 20.68 7.17 -16.39
N ASN A 58 19.49 6.62 -16.67
CA ASN A 58 18.26 7.37 -16.83
C ASN A 58 17.47 7.51 -15.52
N LYS A 59 18.04 7.04 -14.39
CA LYS A 59 17.40 7.05 -13.05
C LYS A 59 16.02 6.37 -13.01
N ILE A 60 15.78 5.43 -13.92
CA ILE A 60 14.53 4.66 -14.01
C ILE A 60 14.49 3.68 -12.83
N HIS A 61 13.38 3.67 -12.10
CA HIS A 61 13.17 2.76 -10.98
C HIS A 61 13.03 1.31 -11.47
N PRO A 62 13.56 0.27 -10.79
CA PRO A 62 13.45 -1.11 -11.28
C PRO A 62 12.00 -1.64 -11.33
N ILE A 63 11.16 -1.22 -10.40
CA ILE A 63 9.72 -1.52 -10.41
C ILE A 63 8.99 -0.48 -11.24
N GLN A 64 8.51 -0.90 -12.42
CA GLN A 64 7.80 -0.07 -13.39
C GLN A 64 6.29 -0.30 -13.32
N VAL A 65 5.59 0.65 -12.69
CA VAL A 65 4.13 0.65 -12.60
C VAL A 65 3.52 1.66 -13.58
N LYS A 66 2.24 1.47 -13.90
CA LYS A 66 1.47 2.38 -14.75
C LYS A 66 0.17 2.77 -14.07
N ARG A 67 -0.25 4.01 -14.33
CA ARG A 67 -1.52 4.54 -13.83
C ARG A 67 -2.70 3.63 -14.24
N GLY A 68 -3.60 3.37 -13.29
CA GLY A 68 -4.76 2.50 -13.47
C GLY A 68 -4.49 1.00 -13.33
N GLN A 69 -3.23 0.59 -13.10
CA GLN A 69 -2.92 -0.81 -12.75
C GLN A 69 -3.37 -1.12 -11.33
N ILE A 70 -3.73 -2.38 -11.09
CA ILE A 70 -4.05 -2.91 -9.77
C ILE A 70 -2.96 -3.87 -9.35
N TYR A 71 -2.48 -3.72 -8.12
CA TYR A 71 -1.47 -4.56 -7.49
C TYR A 71 -2.00 -5.12 -6.18
N ASN A 72 -1.54 -6.32 -5.84
CA ASN A 72 -1.53 -6.76 -4.46
C ASN A 72 -0.41 -6.01 -3.72
N ALA A 73 -0.69 -5.49 -2.53
CA ALA A 73 0.28 -4.73 -1.75
C ALA A 73 0.14 -4.99 -0.25
N LEU A 74 1.27 -5.08 0.44
CA LEU A 74 1.32 -5.26 1.89
C LEU A 74 1.36 -3.91 2.61
N ILE A 75 0.23 -3.54 3.19
CA ILE A 75 -0.02 -2.29 3.89
C ILE A 75 0.11 -2.50 5.41
N GLY A 76 1.24 -3.03 5.88
CA GLY A 76 1.68 -3.03 7.29
C GLY A 76 0.62 -3.16 8.40
N GLU A 77 0.89 -2.54 9.54
CA GLU A 77 -0.03 -2.42 10.67
C GLU A 77 -0.66 -1.03 10.69
N ASN A 78 -1.98 -0.96 10.87
CA ASN A 78 -2.73 0.31 10.87
C ASN A 78 -2.79 0.97 12.25
N ILE A 79 -3.21 2.24 12.27
CA ILE A 79 -3.83 2.86 13.45
C ILE A 79 -5.33 3.04 13.18
N GLY A 80 -6.17 2.57 14.11
CA GLY A 80 -7.63 2.74 14.02
C GLY A 80 -8.23 2.11 12.76
N SER A 81 -8.85 2.93 11.92
CA SER A 81 -9.58 2.50 10.71
C SER A 81 -8.77 2.63 9.41
N GLU A 82 -7.48 2.96 9.49
CA GLU A 82 -6.60 2.90 8.32
C GLU A 82 -6.55 1.47 7.77
N LEU A 83 -6.25 1.32 6.49
CA LEU A 83 -6.06 0.00 5.90
C LEU A 83 -4.78 -0.64 6.46
N CYS A 84 -4.85 -1.91 6.86
CA CYS A 84 -3.71 -2.73 7.27
C CYS A 84 -3.60 -3.99 6.41
N GLU A 85 -2.55 -4.79 6.57
CA GLU A 85 -2.40 -6.10 5.94
C GLU A 85 -2.35 -6.06 4.41
N ASN A 86 -2.59 -7.20 3.78
CA ASN A 86 -2.47 -7.37 2.34
C ASN A 86 -3.77 -7.01 1.63
N HIS A 87 -3.72 -6.02 0.75
CA HIS A 87 -4.87 -5.56 -0.02
C HIS A 87 -4.54 -5.26 -1.47
N LEU A 88 -5.59 -5.26 -2.29
CA LEU A 88 -5.50 -4.70 -3.62
C LEU A 88 -5.42 -3.17 -3.55
N VAL A 89 -4.56 -2.59 -4.38
CA VAL A 89 -4.38 -1.16 -4.52
C VAL A 89 -4.38 -0.75 -5.99
N LEU A 90 -5.01 0.37 -6.29
CA LEU A 90 -5.03 0.98 -7.62
C LEU A 90 -3.96 2.06 -7.72
N ILE A 91 -3.08 1.97 -8.71
CA ILE A 91 -2.05 2.99 -8.97
C ILE A 91 -2.72 4.29 -9.44
N LEU A 92 -2.66 5.31 -8.59
CA LEU A 92 -3.21 6.64 -8.82
C LEU A 92 -2.15 7.61 -9.37
N GLN A 93 -0.87 7.45 -9.05
CA GLN A 93 0.18 8.40 -9.41
C GLN A 93 0.37 8.55 -10.94
N ASN A 94 0.85 9.72 -11.38
CA ASN A 94 1.15 10.00 -12.79
C ASN A 94 2.35 9.17 -13.30
N ASP A 95 2.43 8.95 -14.60
CA ASP A 95 3.43 8.03 -15.17
C ASP A 95 4.88 8.52 -15.05
N THR A 96 5.12 9.83 -15.00
CA THR A 96 6.45 10.39 -14.73
C THR A 96 6.90 10.03 -13.32
N GLY A 97 6.07 10.27 -12.31
CA GLY A 97 6.35 9.84 -10.94
C GLY A 97 6.54 8.33 -10.85
N ASN A 98 5.70 7.55 -11.53
CA ASN A 98 5.82 6.09 -11.58
C ASN A 98 7.14 5.61 -12.19
N MET A 99 7.74 6.37 -13.09
CA MET A 99 9.01 6.01 -13.72
C MET A 99 10.21 6.21 -12.79
N PHE A 100 10.21 7.31 -12.02
CA PHE A 100 11.42 7.79 -11.34
C PHE A 100 11.37 7.77 -9.80
N ALA A 101 10.19 7.87 -9.18
CA ALA A 101 10.09 7.92 -7.71
C ALA A 101 10.31 6.54 -7.09
N ASP A 102 10.77 6.50 -5.84
CA ASP A 102 10.83 5.26 -5.04
C ASP A 102 9.45 4.89 -4.48
N THR A 103 8.59 5.88 -4.30
CA THR A 103 7.22 5.72 -3.82
C THR A 103 6.17 5.86 -4.92
N VAL A 104 4.95 5.44 -4.61
CA VAL A 104 3.78 5.54 -5.49
C VAL A 104 2.53 5.93 -4.69
N ASN A 105 1.72 6.84 -5.23
CA ASN A 105 0.38 7.11 -4.71
C ASN A 105 -0.62 6.06 -5.22
N VAL A 106 -1.41 5.52 -4.29
CA VAL A 106 -2.40 4.48 -4.56
C VAL A 106 -3.74 4.78 -3.88
N LEU A 107 -4.80 4.16 -4.40
CA LEU A 107 -6.11 4.05 -3.75
C LEU A 107 -6.33 2.62 -3.29
N THR A 108 -7.01 2.45 -2.16
CA THR A 108 -7.28 1.13 -1.59
C THR A 108 -8.48 0.47 -2.26
N ILE A 109 -8.45 -0.86 -2.37
CA ILE A 109 -9.56 -1.68 -2.88
C ILE A 109 -9.96 -2.69 -1.80
N LYS A 110 -11.24 -2.69 -1.45
CA LYS A 110 -11.84 -3.66 -0.51
C LYS A 110 -12.82 -4.57 -1.25
N GLY A 111 -12.83 -5.85 -0.87
CA GLY A 111 -13.60 -6.90 -1.54
C GLY A 111 -15.08 -6.98 -1.14
N ASP A 112 -15.67 -5.87 -0.74
CA ASP A 112 -17.05 -5.74 -0.24
C ASP A 112 -17.83 -4.69 -1.05
N GLY A 113 -17.77 -4.83 -2.38
CA GLY A 113 -18.35 -3.90 -3.35
C GLY A 113 -19.88 -3.84 -3.39
N ASN A 114 -20.58 -4.50 -2.46
CA ASN A 114 -22.02 -4.31 -2.28
C ASN A 114 -22.35 -3.23 -1.23
N ASN A 115 -21.38 -2.87 -0.37
CA ASN A 115 -21.55 -1.85 0.66
C ASN A 115 -20.86 -0.56 0.18
N ILE A 116 -21.57 0.31 -0.52
CA ILE A 116 -20.97 1.50 -1.16
C ILE A 116 -21.56 2.77 -0.57
N ASN A 117 -20.71 3.75 -0.28
CA ASN A 117 -21.10 5.14 -0.08
C ASN A 117 -20.70 5.89 -1.34
N GLU A 118 -21.65 6.30 -2.16
CA GLU A 118 -21.37 6.90 -3.47
C GLU A 118 -20.57 8.20 -3.40
N THR A 119 -20.52 8.88 -2.26
CA THR A 119 -19.73 10.10 -2.09
C THR A 119 -18.23 9.84 -2.27
N PHE A 120 -17.73 8.75 -1.69
CA PHE A 120 -16.29 8.47 -1.63
C PHE A 120 -15.88 7.04 -1.99
N HIS A 121 -16.83 6.18 -2.36
CA HIS A 121 -16.55 4.87 -2.93
C HIS A 121 -16.88 4.83 -4.43
N VAL A 122 -16.17 3.95 -5.14
CA VAL A 122 -16.44 3.60 -6.54
C VAL A 122 -16.61 2.09 -6.62
N LYS A 123 -17.70 1.61 -7.22
CA LYS A 123 -17.90 0.18 -7.48
C LYS A 123 -16.89 -0.28 -8.53
N LEU A 124 -16.25 -1.41 -8.27
CA LEU A 124 -15.28 -2.01 -9.18
C LEU A 124 -15.68 -3.45 -9.46
N THR A 125 -15.94 -3.77 -10.73
CA THR A 125 -16.33 -5.10 -11.17
C THR A 125 -15.33 -5.67 -12.18
N ASN A 126 -15.40 -6.96 -12.46
CA ASN A 126 -14.60 -7.55 -13.55
C ASN A 126 -14.91 -6.94 -14.93
N ASN A 127 -16.11 -6.40 -15.14
CA ASN A 127 -16.48 -5.72 -16.39
C ASN A 127 -15.75 -4.38 -16.57
N ASP A 128 -15.26 -3.78 -15.49
CA ASP A 128 -14.49 -2.53 -15.51
C ASP A 128 -12.98 -2.76 -15.76
N MET A 129 -12.54 -4.02 -15.79
CA MET A 129 -11.16 -4.40 -16.02
C MET A 129 -10.83 -4.34 -17.52
N TYR A 130 -9.71 -3.70 -17.85
CA TYR A 130 -9.11 -3.76 -19.18
C TYR A 130 -8.37 -5.10 -19.39
N TYR A 131 -7.67 -5.57 -18.36
CA TYR A 131 -7.17 -6.96 -18.27
C TYR A 131 -7.05 -7.38 -16.80
N GLY A 132 -6.94 -8.69 -16.58
CA GLY A 132 -6.88 -9.28 -15.24
C GLY A 132 -8.27 -9.53 -14.66
N LYS A 133 -8.33 -9.98 -13.41
CA LYS A 133 -9.58 -10.26 -12.71
C LYS A 133 -9.45 -9.98 -11.23
N LEU A 134 -10.57 -9.62 -10.61
CA LEU A 134 -10.74 -9.51 -9.17
C LEU A 134 -11.21 -10.86 -8.64
N ASP A 135 -10.61 -11.32 -7.55
CA ASP A 135 -11.08 -12.53 -6.88
C ASP A 135 -12.39 -12.28 -6.12
N LYS A 136 -12.59 -11.05 -5.63
CA LYS A 136 -13.83 -10.59 -5.00
C LYS A 136 -14.52 -9.59 -5.92
N ASP A 137 -15.65 -10.01 -6.49
CA ASP A 137 -16.44 -9.22 -7.44
C ASP A 137 -17.90 -9.17 -6.98
N PRO A 138 -18.49 -7.98 -6.72
CA PRO A 138 -17.88 -6.66 -6.84
C PRO A 138 -16.93 -6.32 -5.68
N SER A 139 -15.90 -5.54 -6.00
CA SER A 139 -15.06 -4.81 -5.03
C SER A 139 -15.46 -3.32 -5.00
N ARG A 140 -14.90 -2.55 -4.06
CA ARG A 140 -15.00 -1.09 -4.02
C ARG A 140 -13.63 -0.43 -3.88
N ILE A 141 -13.43 0.67 -4.59
CA ILE A 141 -12.30 1.57 -4.42
C ILE A 141 -12.69 2.65 -3.43
N ASN A 142 -11.86 2.96 -2.43
CA ASN A 142 -12.09 4.05 -1.49
C ASN A 142 -11.22 5.27 -1.81
N VAL A 143 -11.83 6.38 -2.22
CA VAL A 143 -11.10 7.60 -2.59
C VAL A 143 -10.63 8.43 -1.40
N THR A 144 -11.14 8.18 -0.18
CA THR A 144 -10.62 8.85 1.02
C THR A 144 -9.30 8.24 1.50
N GLU A 145 -9.03 6.99 1.14
CA GLU A 145 -7.82 6.25 1.51
C GLU A 145 -6.75 6.38 0.40
N ILE A 146 -6.28 7.61 0.15
CA ILE A 146 -5.12 7.86 -0.72
C ILE A 146 -3.85 7.63 0.09
N LEU A 147 -3.06 6.63 -0.27
CA LEU A 147 -1.83 6.27 0.42
C LEU A 147 -0.62 6.55 -0.46
N THR A 148 0.49 6.94 0.15
CA THR A 148 1.81 6.94 -0.49
C THR A 148 2.61 5.79 0.10
N ILE A 149 3.00 4.83 -0.73
CA ILE A 149 3.74 3.63 -0.32
C ILE A 149 5.04 3.49 -1.10
N ASP A 150 6.07 2.90 -0.48
CA ASP A 150 7.27 2.49 -1.20
C ASP A 150 6.91 1.38 -2.20
N LYS A 151 7.50 1.40 -3.40
CA LYS A 151 7.23 0.39 -4.43
C LYS A 151 7.65 -1.02 -4.01
N ALA A 152 8.54 -1.16 -3.01
CA ALA A 152 8.85 -2.46 -2.41
C ALA A 152 7.62 -3.14 -1.78
N ARG A 153 6.59 -2.39 -1.38
CA ARG A 153 5.33 -2.95 -0.86
C ARG A 153 4.45 -3.56 -1.95
N LEU A 154 4.71 -3.26 -3.22
CA LEU A 154 3.97 -3.82 -4.34
C LEU A 154 4.49 -5.22 -4.65
N ASP A 155 3.59 -6.18 -4.66
CA ASP A 155 3.89 -7.57 -4.98
C ASP A 155 3.38 -7.90 -6.40
N LYS A 156 2.30 -8.66 -6.54
CA LYS A 156 1.81 -9.11 -7.83
C LYS A 156 0.90 -8.09 -8.50
N ARG A 157 1.14 -7.83 -9.80
CA ARG A 157 0.19 -7.11 -10.65
C ARG A 157 -1.03 -7.98 -10.93
N VAL A 158 -2.22 -7.49 -10.55
CA VAL A 158 -3.49 -8.21 -10.69
C VAL A 158 -4.19 -7.86 -11.99
N GLY A 159 -4.16 -6.59 -12.38
CA GLY A 159 -4.90 -6.14 -13.56
C GLY A 159 -4.68 -4.68 -13.90
N LYS A 160 -5.54 -4.15 -14.76
CA LYS A 160 -5.65 -2.72 -15.07
C LYS A 160 -7.11 -2.41 -15.35
N ILE A 161 -7.61 -1.28 -14.88
CA ILE A 161 -8.99 -0.83 -15.14
C ILE A 161 -9.09 -0.09 -16.47
N LYS A 162 -10.32 -0.03 -17.02
CA LYS A 162 -10.64 0.74 -18.22
C LYS A 162 -10.56 2.25 -17.96
N ASN A 163 -10.33 3.01 -19.03
CA ASN A 163 -10.13 4.46 -18.93
C ASN A 163 -11.41 5.19 -18.50
N GLU A 164 -12.59 4.65 -18.83
CA GLU A 164 -13.89 5.20 -18.47
C GLU A 164 -14.05 5.26 -16.95
N LEU A 165 -13.81 4.14 -16.26
CA LEU A 165 -13.83 4.08 -14.80
C LEU A 165 -12.75 4.98 -14.19
N PHE A 166 -11.55 5.01 -14.79
CA PHE A 166 -10.46 5.85 -14.28
C PHE A 166 -10.79 7.36 -14.35
N LYS A 167 -11.57 7.80 -15.36
CA LYS A 167 -12.06 9.19 -15.43
C LYS A 167 -13.01 9.52 -14.28
N GLU A 168 -13.91 8.61 -13.93
CA GLU A 168 -14.80 8.76 -12.77
C GLU A 168 -14.00 8.89 -11.46
N ILE A 169 -13.03 7.99 -11.26
CA ILE A 169 -12.14 8.01 -10.08
C ILE A 169 -11.40 9.34 -9.99
N ASN A 170 -10.82 9.83 -11.08
CA ASN A 170 -10.16 11.13 -11.11
C ASN A 170 -11.08 12.28 -10.68
N LYS A 171 -12.35 12.27 -11.11
CA LYS A 171 -13.33 13.29 -10.71
C LYS A 171 -13.58 13.23 -9.20
N LYS A 172 -13.78 12.04 -8.63
CA LYS A 172 -13.98 11.88 -7.18
C LYS A 172 -12.75 12.24 -6.36
N VAL A 173 -11.55 11.87 -6.82
CA VAL A 173 -10.28 12.26 -6.17
C VAL A 173 -10.10 13.77 -6.18
N LYS A 174 -10.39 14.46 -7.29
CA LYS A 174 -10.35 15.93 -7.34
C LYS A 174 -11.29 16.56 -6.31
N ASN A 175 -12.54 16.08 -6.26
CA ASN A 175 -13.53 16.55 -5.30
C ASN A 175 -13.07 16.30 -3.85
N GLN A 176 -12.56 15.10 -3.55
CA GLN A 176 -12.03 14.72 -2.23
C GLN A 176 -10.90 15.65 -1.77
N LEU A 177 -10.05 16.09 -2.71
CA LEU A 177 -8.93 16.99 -2.44
C LEU A 177 -9.31 18.49 -2.54
N GLY A 178 -10.59 18.81 -2.76
CA GLY A 178 -11.04 20.20 -2.92
C GLY A 178 -10.52 20.90 -4.19
N LEU A 179 -10.06 20.14 -5.19
CA LEU A 179 -9.55 20.66 -6.45
C LEU A 179 -10.71 20.82 -7.46
N LYS A 180 -10.89 22.04 -7.95
CA LYS A 180 -11.89 22.39 -8.98
C LYS A 180 -11.30 22.29 -10.38
#